data_AF-A0A7K3B336-F1
#
_entry.id   AF-A0A7K3B336-F1
#
_cell.length_a   1.000
_cell.length_b   1.000
_cell.length_c   1.000
_cell.angle_alpha   90.00
_cell.angle_beta   90.00
_cell.angle_gamma   90.00
#
_symmetry.space_group_name_H-M   'P 1'
#
loop_
_entity.id
_entity.type
_entity.pdbx_description
1 polymer ?
#
loop_
_entity_poly.entity_id
_entity_poly.type
_entity_poly.pdbx_seq_one_letter_code
_entity_poly.pdbx_strand_id
1 'polypeptide(L)' 'MPSNPRPGARVCGHCDGFPVAAITTGTRHPDGSRATLRVTCPACSGSGTSRPTAAPASVRAGASC' A
#
# COMPACT_ATOMS: atom_id res chain seq x y z
N MET A 1 5.48 -15.72 -0.05
CA MET A 1 4.99 -15.51 -1.43
C MET A 1 3.97 -14.37 -1.41
N PRO A 2 4.21 -13.21 -2.04
CA PRO A 2 3.18 -12.19 -2.19
C PRO A 2 2.08 -12.69 -3.15
N SER A 3 0.82 -12.56 -2.76
CA SER A 3 -0.32 -12.89 -3.61
C SER A 3 -0.55 -11.79 -4.65
N ASN A 4 -0.97 -12.17 -5.85
CA ASN A 4 -1.29 -11.22 -6.92
C ASN A 4 -2.45 -10.30 -6.48
N PRO A 5 -2.36 -8.97 -6.68
CA PRO A 5 -3.47 -8.06 -6.41
C PRO A 5 -4.73 -8.44 -7.19
N ARG A 6 -5.90 -8.15 -6.62
CA ARG A 6 -7.18 -8.35 -7.33
C ARG A 6 -7.18 -7.55 -8.64
N PRO A 7 -7.76 -8.08 -9.73
CA PRO A 7 -7.92 -7.33 -10.98
C PRO A 7 -8.55 -5.96 -10.73
N GLY A 8 -7.92 -4.90 -11.25
CA GLY A 8 -8.33 -3.51 -11.04
C GLY A 8 -7.68 -2.79 -9.85
N ALA A 9 -7.07 -3.51 -8.91
CA ALA A 9 -6.25 -2.89 -7.87
C ALA A 9 -4.86 -2.56 -8.42
N ARG A 10 -4.41 -1.31 -8.25
CA ARG A 10 -3.04 -0.90 -8.59
C ARG A 10 -2.15 -1.08 -7.36
N VAL A 11 -0.93 -1.58 -7.54
CA VAL A 11 0.08 -1.62 -6.48
C VAL A 11 0.38 -0.19 -6.03
N CYS A 12 0.48 0.03 -4.71
CA CYS A 12 0.85 1.33 -4.18
C CYS A 12 2.33 1.61 -4.48
N GLY A 13 2.64 2.62 -5.31
CA GLY A 13 4.03 2.96 -5.67
C GLY A 13 4.85 3.61 -4.55
N HIS A 14 4.28 3.85 -3.38
CA HIS A 14 5.01 4.37 -2.22
C HIS A 14 5.63 3.26 -1.37
N CYS A 15 5.02 2.07 -1.39
CA CYS A 15 5.47 0.91 -0.61
C CYS A 15 5.65 -0.34 -1.46
N ASP A 16 5.49 -0.25 -2.78
CA ASP A 16 5.63 -1.33 -3.76
C ASP A 16 4.86 -2.61 -3.43
N GLY A 17 3.72 -2.47 -2.75
CA GLY A 17 2.89 -3.60 -2.31
C GLY A 17 3.31 -4.24 -0.98
N PHE A 18 4.27 -3.66 -0.25
CA PHE A 18 4.72 -4.08 1.08
C PHE A 18 4.34 -3.04 2.14
N PRO A 19 3.06 -2.97 2.53
CA PRO A 19 2.54 -1.82 3.27
C PRO A 19 2.82 -1.86 4.78
N VAL A 20 3.47 -2.91 5.29
CA VAL A 20 3.75 -3.06 6.73
C VAL A 20 5.18 -3.53 6.95
N ALA A 21 5.90 -2.80 7.81
CA ALA A 21 7.25 -3.15 8.27
C ALA A 21 7.28 -3.27 9.80
N ALA A 22 8.16 -4.14 10.31
CA ALA A 22 8.46 -4.24 11.74
C ALA A 22 9.86 -3.68 11.98
N ILE A 23 9.97 -2.68 12.86
CA ILE A 23 11.23 -2.01 13.18
C ILE A 23 11.58 -2.34 14.62
N THR A 24 12.81 -2.79 14.90
CA THR A 24 13.26 -3.02 16.28
C THR A 24 13.53 -1.68 16.96
N THR A 25 13.10 -1.51 18.21
CA THR A 25 13.32 -0.27 18.97
C THR A 25 14.72 -0.17 19.60
N GLY A 26 15.65 -1.02 19.16
CA GLY A 26 17.05 -1.04 19.60
C GLY A 26 17.31 -1.86 20.87
N THR A 27 16.47 -1.74 21.89
CA THR A 27 16.64 -2.45 23.16
C THR A 27 16.10 -3.87 23.13
N ARG A 28 16.74 -4.76 23.90
CA ARG A 28 16.20 -6.07 24.23
C ARG A 28 15.48 -5.98 25.56
N HIS A 29 14.39 -6.72 25.69
CA HIS A 29 13.73 -6.93 26.97
C HIS A 29 14.60 -7.84 27.87
N PRO A 30 14.35 -7.86 29.18
CA PRO A 30 15.08 -8.71 30.13
C PRO A 30 15.02 -10.21 29.80
N ASP A 31 13.96 -10.64 29.12
CA ASP A 31 13.76 -12.03 28.65
C ASP A 31 14.54 -12.36 27.36
N GLY A 32 15.28 -11.39 26.81
CA GLY A 32 16.07 -11.54 25.58
C GLY A 32 15.31 -11.25 24.28
N SER A 33 13.99 -11.04 24.33
CA SER A 33 13.16 -10.65 23.19
C SER A 33 13.44 -9.22 22.75
N ARG A 34 13.00 -8.84 21.55
CA ARG A 34 13.15 -7.47 21.02
C ARG A 34 11.78 -6.83 20.88
N ALA A 35 11.62 -5.63 21.41
CA ALA A 35 10.48 -4.79 21.08
C ALA A 35 10.52 -4.42 19.59
N THR A 36 9.36 -4.53 18.93
CA THR A 36 9.18 -4.13 17.54
C THR A 36 8.04 -3.13 17.45
N LEU A 37 8.24 -2.08 16.66
CA LEU A 37 7.21 -1.15 16.23
C LEU A 37 6.71 -1.56 14.86
N ARG A 38 5.39 -1.73 14.73
CA ARG A 38 4.74 -1.94 13.44
C ARG A 38 4.47 -0.59 12.79
N VAL A 39 5.01 -0.37 11.60
CA VAL A 39 4.78 0.83 10.80
C VAL A 39 3.96 0.44 9.58
N THR A 40 2.94 1.24 9.30
CA THR A 40 2.04 1.06 8.15
C THR A 40 2.24 2.18 7.15
N CYS A 41 2.23 1.87 5.85
CA CYS A 41 2.31 2.88 4.79
C CYS A 41 1.11 3.84 4.88
N PRO A 42 1.32 5.14 5.10
CA PRO A 42 0.22 6.09 5.27
C PRO A 42 -0.50 6.39 3.95
N ALA A 43 0.18 6.20 2.80
CA ALA A 43 -0.40 6.47 1.48
C ALA A 43 -1.49 5.46 1.09
N CYS A 44 -1.42 4.22 1.58
CA CYS A 44 -2.39 3.16 1.30
C CYS A 44 -3.07 2.59 2.55
N SER A 45 -2.77 3.13 3.73
CA SER A 45 -3.31 2.71 5.02
C SER A 45 -3.19 1.21 5.29
N GLY A 46 -2.15 0.55 4.78
CA GLY A 46 -1.92 -0.87 5.01
C GLY A 46 -2.44 -1.81 3.93
N SER A 47 -3.13 -1.32 2.89
CA SER A 47 -3.73 -2.18 1.87
C SER A 47 -2.74 -2.73 0.84
N GLY A 48 -1.57 -2.09 0.70
CA GLY A 48 -0.59 -2.40 -0.36
C GLY A 48 -1.06 -2.01 -1.76
N THR A 49 -2.23 -1.41 -1.88
CA THR A 49 -2.86 -1.07 -3.16
C THR A 49 -3.41 0.35 -3.12
N SER A 50 -3.23 1.08 -4.21
CA SER A 50 -3.90 2.37 -4.39
C SER A 50 -5.29 2.11 -4.93
N ARG A 51 -6.31 2.64 -4.22
CA ARG A 51 -7.67 2.67 -4.78
C ARG A 51 -7.61 3.49 -6.07
N PRO A 52 -8.13 2.99 -7.20
CA PRO A 52 -8.27 3.82 -8.38
C PRO A 52 -9.06 5.06 -7.99
N THR A 53 -8.48 6.24 -8.17
CA THR A 53 -9.29 7.47 -8.22
C THR A 53 -10.29 7.21 -9.33
N ALA A 54 -11.59 7.31 -9.04
CA ALA A 54 -12.61 7.20 -10.07
C ALA A 54 -12.29 8.28 -11.11
N ALA A 55 -11.77 7.86 -12.26
CA ALA A 55 -11.50 8.80 -13.34
C ALA A 55 -12.85 9.43 -13.71
N PRO A 56 -12.93 10.76 -13.92
CA PRO A 56 -14.13 11.35 -14.48
C PRO A 56 -14.43 10.61 -15.79
N ALA A 57 -15.70 10.26 -16.00
CA ALA A 57 -16.11 9.59 -17.22
C ALA A 57 -15.62 10.42 -18.41
N SER A 58 -14.71 9.86 -19.22
CA SER A 58 -14.21 10.53 -20.41
C SER A 58 -15.39 10.73 -21.36
N VAL A 59 -15.87 11.96 -21.48
CA VAL A 59 -16.82 12.33 -22.55
C VAL A 59 -16.08 12.17 -23.87
N ARG A 60 -16.55 11.24 -24.71
CA ARG A 60 -16.11 11.20 -26.10
C ARG A 60 -16.65 12.45 -26.77
N ALA A 61 -15.80 13.43 -27.03
CA ALA A 61 -16.14 14.53 -27.92
C ALA A 61 -16.34 13.94 -29.33
N GLY A 62 -17.60 13.72 -29.70
CA GLY A 62 -17.96 13.38 -31.07
C GLY A 62 -17.75 14.61 -31.94
N ALA A 63 -16.73 14.58 -32.79
CA ALA A 63 -16.63 15.52 -33.89
C ALA A 63 -17.66 15.10 -34.95
N SER A 64 -18.71 15.90 -35.13
CA SER A 64 -19.56 15.85 -36.32
C SER A 64 -19.04 16.85 -37.35
N CYS A 65 -18.99 16.40 -38.60
CA CYS A 65 -18.54 17.11 -39.80
C CYS A 65 -19.25 18.46 -40.02
#